data_AF-A0A2D5GY82-F1
#
_entry.id   AF-A0A2D5GY82-F1
#
_cell.length_a   1.000
_cell.length_b   1.000
_cell.length_c   1.000
_cell.angle_alpha   90.00
_cell.angle_beta   90.00
_cell.angle_gamma   90.00
#
_symmetry.space_group_name_H-M   'P 1'
#
loop_
_entity.id
_entity.type
_entity.pdbx_description
1 polymer ?
#
loop_
_entity_poly.entity_id
_entity_poly.type
_entity_poly.pdbx_seq_one_letter_code
_entity_poly.pdbx_strand_id
1 'polypeptide(L)'
;MKTGKRKNWYLLFSLALIIACVLSILLYQQSIAISQAENNLRARGYKVSSSSNLDPLYRLISQALPGVSLPRFSRGEIRIISSIFDSPGKVSEIHEDLEILAPLVKEFHCERALVSDREAPILGKMTHLSRLSFDGSELTDAGARELAPLKNLGWLSIHGPQLTDDGLIWIGDCRDLWRIYLVNTQSGDATLQRIGTLPELDTLYLSGSTVSSTDLCHLKQLKKLRWLVLSRTEIDDRAAPFLRELHSVKRLQLGETQVSDEVCAALARLDHLEYLMLDETAVTDTGVRALLEGGSHLEHLNLRNCHITAAAFRNLKSWPPRLTHIMLMGTDISDQ
;
A
#
# COMPACT_ATOMS: atom_id res chain seq x y z
N MET A 1 10.94 -42.29 -53.63
CA MET A 1 10.79 -40.90 -53.13
C MET A 1 9.90 -40.74 -51.87
N LYS A 2 9.84 -41.72 -50.93
CA LYS A 2 9.02 -41.61 -49.70
C LYS A 2 9.82 -41.74 -48.37
N THR A 3 11.13 -41.93 -48.42
CA THR A 3 11.97 -42.23 -47.25
C THR A 3 12.53 -40.99 -46.52
N GLY A 4 12.58 -39.82 -47.18
CA GLY A 4 13.07 -38.57 -46.58
C GLY A 4 12.13 -37.96 -45.54
N LYS A 5 10.81 -38.07 -45.72
CA LYS A 5 9.82 -37.49 -44.78
C LYS A 5 9.75 -38.22 -43.42
N ARG A 6 9.95 -39.55 -43.40
CA ARG A 6 9.94 -40.34 -42.15
C ARG A 6 11.18 -40.10 -41.28
N LYS A 7 12.37 -39.99 -41.88
CA LYS A 7 13.62 -39.69 -41.13
C LYS A 7 13.58 -38.33 -40.44
N ASN A 8 13.04 -37.30 -41.12
CA ASN A 8 12.84 -35.98 -40.49
C ASN A 8 11.85 -36.04 -39.31
N TRP A 9 10.82 -36.87 -39.38
CA TRP A 9 9.86 -37.04 -38.29
C TRP A 9 10.48 -37.68 -37.04
N TYR A 10 11.32 -38.70 -37.21
CA TYR A 10 12.06 -39.31 -36.09
C TYR A 10 13.05 -38.32 -35.44
N LEU A 11 13.77 -37.53 -36.25
CA LEU A 11 14.69 -36.52 -35.73
C LEU A 11 13.96 -35.42 -34.96
N LEU A 12 12.85 -34.91 -35.50
CA LEU A 12 12.03 -33.89 -34.84
C LEU A 12 11.42 -34.43 -33.54
N PHE A 13 10.93 -35.67 -33.54
CA PHE A 13 10.40 -36.32 -32.34
C PHE A 13 11.47 -36.58 -31.28
N SER A 14 12.65 -37.08 -31.67
CA SER A 14 13.76 -37.26 -30.73
C SER A 14 14.26 -35.94 -30.15
N LEU A 15 14.32 -34.88 -30.97
CA LEU A 15 14.71 -33.54 -30.51
C LEU A 15 13.68 -32.98 -29.54
N ALA A 16 12.38 -33.12 -29.83
CA ALA A 16 11.30 -32.72 -28.93
C ALA A 16 11.36 -33.47 -27.59
N LEU A 17 11.64 -34.78 -27.61
CA LEU A 17 11.77 -35.59 -26.39
C LEU A 17 13.00 -35.17 -25.56
N ILE A 18 14.14 -34.89 -26.22
CA ILE A 18 15.34 -34.39 -25.54
C ILE A 18 15.06 -33.03 -24.90
N ILE A 19 14.41 -32.10 -25.63
CA ILE A 19 14.02 -30.79 -25.11
C ILE A 19 13.08 -30.96 -23.90
N ALA A 20 12.06 -31.83 -24.00
CA ALA A 20 11.14 -32.09 -22.90
C ALA A 20 11.84 -32.68 -21.67
N CYS A 21 12.77 -33.62 -21.86
CA CYS A 21 13.58 -34.17 -20.77
C CYS A 21 14.45 -33.09 -20.11
N VAL A 22 15.16 -32.28 -20.89
CA VAL A 22 16.00 -31.18 -20.37
C VAL A 22 15.15 -30.17 -19.61
N LEU A 23 14.00 -29.76 -20.16
CA LEU A 23 13.05 -28.86 -19.48
C LEU A 23 12.55 -29.46 -18.17
N SER A 24 12.23 -30.76 -18.13
CA SER A 24 11.76 -31.42 -16.92
C SER A 24 12.82 -31.45 -15.81
N ILE A 25 14.09 -31.66 -16.16
CA ILE A 25 15.22 -31.65 -15.22
C ILE A 25 15.43 -30.23 -14.69
N LEU A 26 15.39 -29.22 -15.56
CA LEU A 26 15.53 -27.82 -15.16
C LEU A 26 14.39 -27.38 -14.21
N LEU A 27 13.14 -27.72 -14.53
CA LEU A 27 11.99 -27.44 -13.67
C LEU A 27 12.11 -28.15 -12.31
N TYR A 28 12.62 -29.39 -12.29
CA TYR A 28 12.86 -30.12 -11.05
C TYR A 28 13.96 -29.49 -10.20
N GLN A 29 15.09 -29.10 -10.80
CA GLN A 29 16.17 -28.39 -10.09
C GLN A 29 15.68 -27.04 -9.55
N GLN A 30 14.92 -26.28 -10.33
CA GLN A 30 14.33 -25.01 -9.90
C GLN A 30 13.37 -25.23 -8.72
N SER A 31 12.52 -26.25 -8.77
CA SER A 31 11.62 -26.58 -7.66
C SER A 31 12.36 -26.95 -6.37
N ILE A 32 13.50 -27.64 -6.46
CA ILE A 32 14.35 -27.92 -5.29
C ILE A 32 14.91 -26.62 -4.73
N ALA A 33 15.45 -25.74 -5.57
CA ALA A 33 16.02 -24.46 -5.15
C ALA A 33 14.96 -23.58 -4.45
N ILE A 34 13.75 -23.48 -5.01
CA ILE A 34 12.63 -22.74 -4.41
C ILE A 34 12.25 -23.38 -3.06
N SER A 35 12.14 -24.70 -2.97
CA SER A 35 11.83 -25.39 -1.70
C SER A 35 12.88 -25.09 -0.62
N GLN A 36 14.14 -25.10 -1.00
CA GLN A 36 15.24 -24.79 -0.08
C GLN A 36 15.18 -23.33 0.36
N ALA A 37 14.94 -22.40 -0.57
CA ALA A 37 14.78 -20.98 -0.27
C ALA A 37 13.62 -20.72 0.69
N GLU A 38 12.44 -21.31 0.46
CA GLU A 38 11.31 -21.20 1.38
C GLU A 38 11.64 -21.73 2.78
N ASN A 39 12.36 -22.86 2.87
CA ASN A 39 12.76 -23.44 4.15
C ASN A 39 13.80 -22.57 4.87
N ASN A 40 14.75 -22.00 4.13
CA ASN A 40 15.74 -21.06 4.64
C ASN A 40 15.09 -19.79 5.21
N LEU A 41 14.05 -19.28 4.56
CA LEU A 41 13.24 -18.17 5.04
C LEU A 41 12.50 -18.55 6.33
N ARG A 42 11.81 -19.70 6.34
CA ARG A 42 11.08 -20.20 7.53
C ARG A 42 12.01 -20.41 8.72
N ALA A 43 13.21 -20.94 8.49
CA ALA A 43 14.23 -21.14 9.53
C ALA A 43 14.73 -19.80 10.13
N ARG A 44 14.58 -18.69 9.42
CA ARG A 44 14.94 -17.33 9.86
C ARG A 44 13.75 -16.52 10.39
N GLY A 45 12.60 -17.16 10.61
CA GLY A 45 11.40 -16.53 11.18
C GLY A 45 10.47 -15.87 10.17
N TYR A 46 10.70 -16.02 8.85
CA TYR A 46 9.76 -15.54 7.84
C TYR A 46 8.62 -16.55 7.67
N LYS A 47 7.39 -16.06 7.71
CA LYS A 47 6.20 -16.82 7.34
C LYS A 47 6.07 -16.84 5.83
N VAL A 48 6.23 -18.03 5.24
CA VAL A 48 6.10 -18.25 3.80
C VAL A 48 4.89 -19.12 3.52
N SER A 49 3.91 -18.57 2.79
CA SER A 49 2.73 -19.29 2.29
C SER A 49 2.72 -19.30 0.78
N SER A 50 2.42 -20.44 0.18
CA SER A 50 2.27 -20.61 -1.27
C SER A 50 0.88 -21.14 -1.60
N SER A 51 0.29 -20.62 -2.67
CA SER A 51 -0.91 -21.23 -3.26
C SER A 51 -0.50 -22.41 -4.16
N SER A 52 -1.33 -23.44 -4.31
CA SER A 52 -1.04 -24.56 -5.20
C SER A 52 -1.77 -24.37 -6.54
N ASN A 53 -1.17 -23.63 -7.47
CA ASN A 53 -1.64 -23.58 -8.86
C ASN A 53 -0.76 -24.48 -9.73
N LEU A 54 -1.40 -25.34 -10.53
CA LEU A 54 -0.70 -26.15 -11.55
C LEU A 54 -0.03 -25.22 -12.56
N ASP A 55 1.27 -25.39 -12.75
CA ASP A 55 2.06 -24.63 -13.72
C ASP A 55 1.45 -24.80 -15.14
N PRO A 56 1.16 -23.70 -15.87
CA PRO A 56 0.71 -23.76 -17.26
C PRO A 56 1.63 -24.59 -18.16
N LEU A 57 2.95 -24.57 -17.95
CA LEU A 57 3.92 -25.41 -18.66
C LEU A 57 3.72 -26.89 -18.32
N TYR A 58 3.46 -27.23 -17.05
CA TYR A 58 3.14 -28.61 -16.68
C TYR A 58 1.88 -29.10 -17.40
N ARG A 59 0.83 -28.27 -17.49
CA ARG A 59 -0.37 -28.61 -18.27
C ARG A 59 -0.07 -28.80 -19.75
N LEU A 60 0.75 -27.91 -20.33
CA LEU A 60 1.10 -27.97 -21.75
C LEU A 60 1.92 -29.22 -22.08
N ILE A 61 2.93 -29.54 -21.26
CA ILE A 61 3.82 -30.69 -21.49
C ILE A 61 3.07 -32.01 -21.22
N SER A 62 2.23 -32.08 -20.18
CA SER A 62 1.40 -33.27 -19.92
C SER A 62 0.38 -33.55 -21.02
N GLN A 63 -0.14 -32.50 -21.69
CA GLN A 63 -0.97 -32.63 -22.88
C GLN A 63 -0.17 -33.05 -24.13
N ALA A 64 1.04 -32.50 -24.30
CA ALA A 64 1.88 -32.77 -25.47
C ALA A 64 2.55 -34.16 -25.44
N LEU A 65 2.79 -34.74 -24.26
CA LEU A 65 3.46 -36.03 -24.07
C LEU A 65 2.63 -36.98 -23.18
N PRO A 66 1.47 -37.46 -23.65
CA PRO A 66 0.66 -38.40 -22.89
C PRO A 66 1.43 -39.71 -22.63
N GLY A 67 1.57 -40.07 -21.36
CA GLY A 67 2.29 -41.28 -20.90
C GLY A 67 3.67 -41.03 -20.29
N VAL A 68 4.21 -39.81 -20.38
CA VAL A 68 5.43 -39.42 -19.66
C VAL A 68 5.04 -38.92 -18.26
N SER A 69 5.42 -39.65 -17.23
CA SER A 69 5.19 -39.24 -15.83
C SER A 69 6.11 -38.10 -15.46
N LEU A 70 5.63 -36.86 -15.57
CA LEU A 70 6.33 -35.69 -15.08
C LEU A 70 6.03 -35.47 -13.58
N PRO A 71 7.03 -35.06 -12.76
CA PRO A 71 6.76 -34.66 -11.38
C PRO A 71 5.68 -33.58 -11.37
N ARG A 72 4.60 -33.77 -10.58
CA ARG A 72 3.54 -32.75 -10.45
C ARG A 72 4.13 -31.48 -9.86
N PHE A 73 4.20 -30.42 -10.67
CA PHE A 73 4.54 -29.08 -10.18
C PHE A 73 3.27 -28.25 -10.09
N SER A 74 2.79 -28.04 -8.86
CA SER A 74 1.77 -27.06 -8.56
C SER A 74 2.32 -26.07 -7.55
N ARG A 75 2.94 -24.99 -8.03
CA ARG A 75 3.30 -23.84 -7.20
C ARG A 75 2.72 -22.60 -7.82
N GLY A 76 1.82 -21.99 -7.08
CA GLY A 76 1.23 -20.70 -7.36
C GLY A 76 2.00 -19.60 -6.63
N GLU A 77 1.30 -18.50 -6.45
CA GLU A 77 1.78 -17.25 -5.86
C GLU A 77 2.36 -17.47 -4.47
N ILE A 78 3.53 -16.88 -4.22
CA ILE A 78 4.23 -16.89 -2.93
C ILE A 78 3.95 -15.57 -2.21
N ARG A 79 3.56 -15.70 -0.94
CA ARG A 79 3.48 -14.60 0.02
C ARG A 79 4.53 -14.80 1.10
N ILE A 80 5.34 -13.76 1.29
CA ILE A 80 6.39 -13.70 2.31
C ILE A 80 5.98 -12.62 3.31
N ILE A 81 5.87 -13.01 4.57
CA ILE A 81 5.52 -12.12 5.67
C ILE A 81 6.56 -12.31 6.77
N SER A 82 7.20 -11.24 7.20
CA SER A 82 7.92 -11.23 8.47
C SER A 82 6.91 -10.90 9.59
N SER A 83 6.91 -11.64 10.70
CA SER A 83 5.88 -11.53 11.74
C SER A 83 6.27 -10.48 12.80
N ILE A 84 5.29 -9.82 13.43
CA ILE A 84 5.52 -8.87 14.54
C ILE A 84 6.14 -9.55 15.78
N PHE A 85 5.83 -10.83 15.96
CA PHE A 85 6.14 -11.59 17.18
C PHE A 85 7.48 -12.32 17.11
N ASP A 86 8.03 -12.50 15.91
CA ASP A 86 9.34 -13.11 15.68
C ASP A 86 10.26 -12.03 15.12
N SER A 87 11.36 -11.69 15.80
CA SER A 87 12.40 -10.81 15.22
C SER A 87 13.04 -11.52 14.03
N PRO A 88 12.60 -11.25 12.78
CA PRO A 88 13.11 -11.96 11.63
C PRO A 88 14.55 -11.50 11.38
N GLY A 89 15.41 -12.38 10.87
CA GLY A 89 16.75 -11.99 10.42
C GLY A 89 16.67 -10.85 9.39
N LYS A 90 17.71 -10.01 9.30
CA LYS A 90 17.74 -8.88 8.34
C LYS A 90 17.48 -9.37 6.91
N VAL A 91 16.84 -8.56 6.06
CA VAL A 91 16.62 -8.92 4.63
C VAL A 91 17.94 -9.23 3.91
N SER A 92 19.03 -8.59 4.33
CA SER A 92 20.39 -8.89 3.87
C SER A 92 20.83 -10.35 4.04
N GLU A 93 20.28 -11.08 5.01
CA GLU A 93 20.63 -12.47 5.34
C GLU A 93 19.87 -13.50 4.51
N ILE A 94 18.82 -13.07 3.79
CA ILE A 94 18.01 -13.89 2.90
C ILE A 94 18.11 -13.44 1.44
N HIS A 95 19.10 -12.61 1.10
CA HIS A 95 19.28 -12.06 -0.24
C HIS A 95 19.26 -13.13 -1.34
N GLU A 96 20.06 -14.20 -1.20
CA GLU A 96 20.16 -15.27 -2.20
C GLU A 96 18.82 -16.00 -2.36
N ASP A 97 18.15 -16.29 -1.24
CA ASP A 97 16.84 -16.93 -1.25
C ASP A 97 15.78 -16.04 -1.92
N LEU A 98 15.83 -14.71 -1.69
CA LEU A 98 14.93 -13.76 -2.34
C LEU A 98 15.17 -13.63 -3.83
N GLU A 99 16.42 -13.74 -4.31
CA GLU A 99 16.68 -13.76 -5.76
C GLU A 99 16.06 -14.98 -6.44
N ILE A 100 16.11 -16.15 -5.79
CA ILE A 100 15.47 -17.38 -6.27
C ILE A 100 13.95 -17.22 -6.30
N LEU A 101 13.37 -16.61 -5.26
CA LEU A 101 11.93 -16.48 -5.09
C LEU A 101 11.33 -15.31 -5.88
N ALA A 102 12.11 -14.28 -6.23
CA ALA A 102 11.65 -13.02 -6.82
C ALA A 102 10.60 -13.15 -7.95
N PRO A 103 10.71 -14.11 -8.90
CA PRO A 103 9.72 -14.26 -9.97
C PRO A 103 8.34 -14.75 -9.50
N LEU A 104 8.25 -15.29 -8.28
CA LEU A 104 7.06 -15.97 -7.74
C LEU A 104 6.38 -15.18 -6.62
N VAL A 105 7.06 -14.18 -6.05
CA VAL A 105 6.53 -13.40 -4.92
C VAL A 105 5.48 -12.42 -5.43
N LYS A 106 4.27 -12.52 -4.86
CA LYS A 106 3.16 -11.59 -5.09
C LYS A 106 2.95 -10.60 -3.97
N GLU A 107 3.31 -11.00 -2.77
CA GLU A 107 3.17 -10.19 -1.57
C GLU A 107 4.43 -10.32 -0.74
N PHE A 108 5.07 -9.18 -0.47
CA PHE A 108 6.25 -9.09 0.37
C PHE A 108 5.99 -8.11 1.50
N HIS A 109 5.91 -8.60 2.72
CA HIS A 109 5.69 -7.81 3.92
C HIS A 109 6.87 -7.99 4.87
N CYS A 110 7.52 -6.88 5.20
CA CYS A 110 8.72 -6.82 6.01
C CYS A 110 8.50 -5.87 7.19
N GLU A 111 7.87 -6.36 8.25
CA GLU A 111 7.72 -5.64 9.50
C GLU A 111 8.98 -5.85 10.37
N ARG A 112 9.54 -4.76 10.91
CA ARG A 112 10.71 -4.74 11.81
C ARG A 112 12.05 -5.24 11.24
N ALA A 113 12.08 -5.73 10.01
CA ALA A 113 13.31 -6.06 9.32
C ALA A 113 13.78 -4.86 8.49
N LEU A 114 15.01 -4.42 8.76
CA LEU A 114 15.63 -3.27 8.12
C LEU A 114 15.80 -3.55 6.61
N VAL A 115 15.03 -2.83 5.80
CA VAL A 115 15.27 -2.70 4.35
C VAL A 115 16.07 -1.42 4.14
N SER A 116 17.24 -1.55 3.52
CA SER A 116 18.09 -0.44 3.12
C SER A 116 18.26 -0.41 1.60
N ASP A 117 19.00 0.58 1.10
CA ASP A 117 19.35 0.68 -0.33
C ASP A 117 20.07 -0.56 -0.86
N ARG A 118 20.73 -1.33 0.01
CA ARG A 118 21.40 -2.56 -0.37
C ARG A 118 20.42 -3.62 -0.88
N GLU A 119 19.24 -3.70 -0.29
CA GLU A 119 18.24 -4.71 -0.62
C GLU A 119 17.29 -4.28 -1.74
N ALA A 120 17.19 -2.97 -2.00
CA ALA A 120 16.24 -2.40 -2.94
C ALA A 120 16.38 -2.91 -4.39
N PRO A 121 17.59 -3.14 -4.95
CA PRO A 121 17.72 -3.73 -6.30
C PRO A 121 17.09 -5.12 -6.42
N ILE A 122 17.11 -5.93 -5.36
CA ILE A 122 16.52 -7.27 -5.35
C ILE A 122 15.00 -7.15 -5.32
N LEU A 123 14.47 -6.25 -4.47
CA LEU A 123 13.05 -5.95 -4.43
C LEU A 123 12.56 -5.44 -5.79
N GLY A 124 13.33 -4.58 -6.46
CA GLY A 124 13.04 -4.09 -7.81
C GLY A 124 12.94 -5.18 -8.88
N LYS A 125 13.58 -6.34 -8.69
CA LYS A 125 13.44 -7.50 -9.59
C LYS A 125 12.11 -8.25 -9.41
N MET A 126 11.40 -8.04 -8.30
CA MET A 126 10.13 -8.72 -7.99
C MET A 126 8.94 -8.05 -8.71
N THR A 127 9.03 -7.88 -10.03
CA THR A 127 8.07 -7.10 -10.84
C THR A 127 6.64 -7.64 -10.85
N HIS A 128 6.43 -8.86 -10.35
CA HIS A 128 5.11 -9.46 -10.17
C HIS A 128 4.42 -9.08 -8.86
N LEU A 129 5.09 -8.34 -7.97
CA LEU A 129 4.53 -7.89 -6.70
C LEU A 129 3.24 -7.08 -6.90
N SER A 130 2.26 -7.45 -6.10
CA SER A 130 0.97 -6.75 -5.96
C SER A 130 0.85 -6.03 -4.62
N ARG A 131 1.57 -6.50 -3.59
CA ARG A 131 1.61 -5.87 -2.28
C ARG A 131 3.03 -5.81 -1.75
N LEU A 132 3.44 -4.63 -1.31
CA LEU A 132 4.76 -4.39 -0.74
C LEU A 132 4.63 -3.58 0.55
N SER A 133 5.13 -4.15 1.66
CA SER A 133 5.24 -3.45 2.95
C SER A 133 6.67 -3.53 3.45
N PHE A 134 7.19 -2.42 3.93
CA PHE A 134 8.33 -2.44 4.83
C PHE A 134 8.21 -1.30 5.86
N ASP A 135 8.14 -1.70 7.12
CA ASP A 135 8.01 -0.77 8.24
C ASP A 135 9.34 -0.69 9.00
N GLY A 136 9.84 0.53 9.20
CA GLY A 136 11.16 0.78 9.78
C GLY A 136 12.30 0.62 8.78
N SER A 137 12.14 1.17 7.57
CA SER A 137 13.19 1.13 6.54
C SER A 137 14.27 2.19 6.75
N GLU A 138 15.51 1.83 6.39
CA GLU A 138 16.63 2.76 6.21
C GLU A 138 16.78 3.13 4.73
N LEU A 139 15.71 2.97 3.95
CA LEU A 139 15.69 3.24 2.53
C LEU A 139 15.83 4.76 2.30
N THR A 140 16.79 5.14 1.47
CA THR A 140 16.93 6.51 0.97
C THR A 140 16.30 6.62 -0.42
N ASP A 141 16.26 7.83 -0.97
CA ASP A 141 15.78 8.03 -2.35
C ASP A 141 16.58 7.22 -3.39
N ALA A 142 17.86 6.92 -3.14
CA ALA A 142 18.64 6.07 -4.03
C ALA A 142 18.06 4.65 -4.10
N GLY A 143 17.85 4.01 -2.94
CA GLY A 143 17.22 2.69 -2.90
C GLY A 143 15.77 2.72 -3.38
N ALA A 144 14.98 3.74 -3.03
CA ALA A 144 13.59 3.80 -3.45
C ALA A 144 13.42 3.88 -4.97
N ARG A 145 14.35 4.52 -5.69
CA ARG A 145 14.35 4.52 -7.17
C ARG A 145 14.52 3.13 -7.77
N GLU A 146 15.18 2.20 -7.09
CA GLU A 146 15.31 0.80 -7.53
C GLU A 146 13.97 0.05 -7.50
N LEU A 147 12.96 0.59 -6.79
CA LEU A 147 11.60 0.03 -6.77
C LEU A 147 10.74 0.48 -7.96
N ALA A 148 11.24 1.39 -8.81
CA ALA A 148 10.52 1.88 -9.97
C ALA A 148 9.98 0.79 -10.92
N PRO A 149 10.61 -0.39 -11.11
CA PRO A 149 10.08 -1.45 -11.95
C PRO A 149 8.78 -2.11 -11.43
N LEU A 150 8.36 -1.86 -10.18
CA LEU A 150 7.22 -2.53 -9.53
C LEU A 150 5.85 -1.98 -9.95
N LYS A 151 5.58 -1.99 -11.26
CA LYS A 151 4.38 -1.35 -11.85
C LYS A 151 3.05 -2.06 -11.55
N ASN A 152 3.10 -3.31 -11.06
CA ASN A 152 1.92 -4.13 -10.76
C ASN A 152 1.42 -3.99 -9.31
N LEU A 153 1.98 -3.05 -8.54
CA LEU A 153 1.58 -2.83 -7.16
C LEU A 153 0.14 -2.30 -7.09
N GLY A 154 -0.68 -2.95 -6.26
CA GLY A 154 -2.00 -2.49 -5.85
C GLY A 154 -2.01 -1.91 -4.42
N TRP A 155 -1.06 -2.37 -3.60
CA TRP A 155 -0.94 -1.97 -2.20
C TRP A 155 0.53 -1.66 -1.86
N LEU A 156 0.77 -0.50 -1.27
CA LEU A 156 2.11 -0.07 -0.85
C LEU A 156 2.05 0.49 0.57
N SER A 157 2.94 0.02 1.45
CA SER A 157 3.19 0.63 2.76
C SER A 157 4.67 0.82 2.98
N ILE A 158 5.05 2.08 3.22
CA ILE A 158 6.41 2.47 3.51
C ILE A 158 6.41 3.40 4.72
N HIS A 159 7.25 3.04 5.69
CA HIS A 159 7.68 3.94 6.76
C HIS A 159 9.16 4.28 6.58
N GLY A 160 9.49 5.55 6.36
CA GLY A 160 10.82 5.94 5.88
C GLY A 160 11.14 7.42 6.04
N PRO A 161 11.78 7.86 7.14
CA PRO A 161 12.09 9.27 7.40
C PRO A 161 13.08 9.90 6.41
N GLN A 162 13.78 9.07 5.62
CA GLN A 162 14.78 9.50 4.63
C GLN A 162 14.22 9.59 3.21
N LEU A 163 12.95 9.24 3.01
CA LEU A 163 12.33 9.25 1.69
C LEU A 163 11.71 10.59 1.42
N THR A 164 12.19 11.26 0.37
CA THR A 164 11.65 12.52 -0.12
C THR A 164 10.81 12.28 -1.37
N ASP A 165 10.30 13.37 -1.94
CA ASP A 165 9.67 13.36 -3.25
C ASP A 165 10.49 12.65 -4.33
N ASP A 166 11.81 12.88 -4.36
CA ASP A 166 12.71 12.32 -5.37
C ASP A 166 12.76 10.79 -5.38
N GLY A 167 12.58 10.16 -4.23
CA GLY A 167 12.54 8.71 -4.07
C GLY A 167 11.18 8.08 -4.36
N LEU A 168 10.11 8.88 -4.40
CA LEU A 168 8.72 8.40 -4.41
C LEU A 168 7.98 8.67 -5.73
N ILE A 169 8.55 9.45 -6.65
CA ILE A 169 7.89 9.79 -7.93
C ILE A 169 7.46 8.59 -8.79
N TRP A 170 8.12 7.44 -8.63
CA TRP A 170 7.81 6.21 -9.37
C TRP A 170 6.43 5.63 -9.03
N ILE A 171 5.88 5.97 -7.86
CA ILE A 171 4.55 5.56 -7.41
C ILE A 171 3.48 5.92 -8.44
N GLY A 172 3.61 7.06 -9.13
CA GLY A 172 2.65 7.50 -10.15
C GLY A 172 2.53 6.55 -11.36
N ASP A 173 3.50 5.67 -11.57
CA ASP A 173 3.48 4.71 -12.68
C ASP A 173 2.78 3.38 -12.31
N CYS A 174 2.50 3.15 -11.03
CA CYS A 174 1.82 1.95 -10.54
C CYS A 174 0.31 2.14 -10.65
N ARG A 175 -0.22 2.02 -11.88
CA ARG A 175 -1.59 2.38 -12.25
C ARG A 175 -2.69 1.63 -11.48
N ASP A 176 -2.36 0.46 -10.94
CA ASP A 176 -3.27 -0.40 -10.17
C ASP A 176 -3.26 -0.11 -8.66
N LEU A 177 -2.44 0.85 -8.19
CA LEU A 177 -2.40 1.25 -6.78
C LEU A 177 -3.76 1.78 -6.34
N TRP A 178 -4.36 1.06 -5.39
CA TRP A 178 -5.61 1.44 -4.76
C TRP A 178 -5.44 1.82 -3.29
N ARG A 179 -4.30 1.46 -2.68
CA ARG A 179 -4.00 1.79 -1.29
C ARG A 179 -2.52 2.10 -1.07
N ILE A 180 -2.25 3.28 -0.51
CA ILE A 180 -0.91 3.80 -0.25
C ILE A 180 -0.81 4.24 1.21
N TYR A 181 0.21 3.76 1.91
CA TYR A 181 0.66 4.27 3.20
C TYR A 181 2.09 4.79 3.07
N LEU A 182 2.25 6.10 3.20
CA LEU A 182 3.53 6.77 3.33
C LEU A 182 3.52 7.44 4.71
N VAL A 183 4.18 6.79 5.67
CA VAL A 183 4.15 7.23 7.07
C VAL A 183 5.54 7.74 7.45
N ASN A 184 5.60 8.91 8.06
CA ASN A 184 6.84 9.59 8.43
C ASN A 184 7.82 9.66 7.25
N THR A 185 7.37 10.15 6.10
CA THR A 185 8.18 10.41 4.89
C THR A 185 8.29 11.90 4.63
N GLN A 186 9.34 12.38 3.97
CA GLN A 186 9.45 13.76 3.49
C GLN A 186 8.76 13.95 2.12
N SER A 187 7.60 13.32 1.94
CA SER A 187 6.79 13.45 0.73
C SER A 187 5.91 14.70 0.82
N GLY A 188 5.87 15.49 -0.26
CA GLY A 188 5.09 16.72 -0.39
C GLY A 188 4.52 16.86 -1.81
N ASP A 189 4.67 18.06 -2.38
CA ASP A 189 4.05 18.47 -3.65
C ASP A 189 4.30 17.50 -4.82
N ALA A 190 5.56 17.11 -5.07
CA ALA A 190 5.86 16.32 -6.26
C ALA A 190 5.37 14.88 -6.11
N THR A 191 5.43 14.29 -4.91
CA THR A 191 4.81 12.98 -4.65
C THR A 191 3.30 13.05 -4.85
N LEU A 192 2.62 14.07 -4.30
CA LEU A 192 1.17 14.23 -4.44
C LEU A 192 0.74 14.50 -5.87
N GLN A 193 1.54 15.23 -6.66
CA GLN A 193 1.32 15.40 -8.09
C GLN A 193 1.28 14.05 -8.82
N ARG A 194 2.20 13.14 -8.49
CA ARG A 194 2.24 11.79 -9.09
C ARG A 194 1.09 10.91 -8.59
N ILE A 195 0.85 10.88 -7.28
CA ILE A 195 -0.25 10.13 -6.66
C ILE A 195 -1.61 10.60 -7.20
N GLY A 196 -1.77 11.90 -7.43
CA GLY A 196 -2.97 12.48 -8.00
C GLY A 196 -3.34 11.93 -9.39
N THR A 197 -2.43 11.25 -10.08
CA THR A 197 -2.73 10.63 -11.39
C THR A 197 -3.31 9.22 -11.29
N LEU A 198 -3.32 8.60 -10.11
CA LEU A 198 -3.68 7.19 -9.91
C LEU A 198 -5.20 6.98 -9.94
N PRO A 199 -5.74 6.23 -10.93
CA PRO A 199 -7.17 6.17 -11.19
C PRO A 199 -7.92 5.28 -10.19
N GLU A 200 -7.22 4.32 -9.59
CA GLU A 200 -7.78 3.32 -8.68
C GLU A 200 -7.63 3.69 -7.20
N LEU A 201 -6.98 4.81 -6.88
CA LEU A 201 -6.65 5.15 -5.50
C LEU A 201 -7.90 5.37 -4.66
N ASP A 202 -8.05 4.53 -3.64
CA ASP A 202 -9.16 4.52 -2.68
C ASP A 202 -8.70 4.98 -1.29
N THR A 203 -7.48 4.62 -0.90
CA THR A 203 -6.94 4.89 0.45
C THR A 203 -5.56 5.54 0.35
N LEU A 204 -5.37 6.70 0.99
CA LEU A 204 -4.11 7.43 1.05
C LEU A 204 -3.78 7.87 2.47
N TYR A 205 -2.66 7.39 2.99
CA TYR A 205 -2.11 7.78 4.29
C TYR A 205 -0.78 8.49 4.07
N LEU A 206 -0.68 9.69 4.63
CA LEU A 206 0.46 10.60 4.55
C LEU A 206 0.86 11.10 5.95
N SER A 207 0.57 10.31 6.99
CA SER A 207 0.75 10.79 8.36
C SER A 207 2.22 11.02 8.67
N GLY A 208 2.54 12.15 9.30
CA GLY A 208 3.93 12.50 9.62
C GLY A 208 4.75 12.97 8.41
N SER A 209 4.10 13.32 7.30
CA SER A 209 4.79 13.81 6.11
C SER A 209 4.88 15.33 6.01
N THR A 210 5.71 15.84 5.10
CA THR A 210 5.89 17.27 4.82
C THR A 210 4.83 17.81 3.85
N VAL A 211 3.62 17.22 3.83
CA VAL A 211 2.52 17.68 2.97
C VAL A 211 1.98 18.98 3.52
N SER A 212 1.90 19.98 2.64
CA SER A 212 1.34 21.29 2.94
C SER A 212 -0.10 21.43 2.43
N SER A 213 -0.79 22.47 2.91
CA SER A 213 -2.17 22.77 2.49
C SER A 213 -2.36 22.92 0.98
N THR A 214 -1.36 23.46 0.27
CA THR A 214 -1.43 23.70 -1.18
C THR A 214 -1.29 22.44 -2.00
N ASP A 215 -0.59 21.44 -1.49
CA ASP A 215 -0.30 20.20 -2.21
C ASP A 215 -1.57 19.35 -2.43
N LEU A 216 -2.60 19.57 -1.59
CA LEU A 216 -3.91 18.95 -1.73
C LEU A 216 -4.61 19.27 -3.06
N CYS A 217 -4.19 20.32 -3.77
CA CYS A 217 -4.73 20.66 -5.08
C CYS A 217 -4.60 19.52 -6.10
N HIS A 218 -3.64 18.61 -5.92
CA HIS A 218 -3.42 17.44 -6.77
C HIS A 218 -4.38 16.28 -6.48
N LEU A 219 -5.17 16.31 -5.40
CA LEU A 219 -6.02 15.16 -5.03
C LEU A 219 -7.45 15.26 -5.59
N LYS A 220 -7.87 16.41 -6.12
CA LYS A 220 -9.25 16.67 -6.59
C LYS A 220 -9.71 15.77 -7.74
N GLN A 221 -8.79 15.26 -8.55
CA GLN A 221 -9.12 14.34 -9.64
C GLN A 221 -9.34 12.89 -9.17
N LEU A 222 -8.98 12.54 -7.93
CA LEU A 222 -9.08 11.17 -7.41
C LEU A 222 -10.53 10.79 -7.07
N LYS A 223 -11.27 10.32 -8.07
CA LYS A 223 -12.71 10.05 -7.94
C LYS A 223 -13.05 8.84 -7.06
N LYS A 224 -12.08 7.98 -6.78
CA LYS A 224 -12.23 6.79 -5.92
C LYS A 224 -11.71 6.99 -4.50
N LEU A 225 -10.99 8.08 -4.20
CA LEU A 225 -10.37 8.28 -2.89
C LEU A 225 -11.45 8.41 -1.81
N ARG A 226 -11.55 7.43 -0.91
CA ARG A 226 -12.52 7.38 0.19
C ARG A 226 -11.90 7.72 1.53
N TRP A 227 -10.64 7.35 1.74
CA TRP A 227 -9.96 7.53 3.02
C TRP A 227 -8.67 8.32 2.82
N LEU A 228 -8.62 9.50 3.43
CA LEU A 228 -7.47 10.39 3.44
C LEU A 228 -7.01 10.64 4.88
N VAL A 229 -5.75 10.29 5.17
CA VAL A 229 -5.11 10.54 6.47
C VAL A 229 -3.94 11.49 6.28
N LEU A 230 -4.04 12.66 6.90
CA LEU A 230 -3.08 13.76 6.86
C LEU A 230 -2.62 14.15 8.26
N SER A 231 -2.82 13.29 9.26
CA SER A 231 -2.46 13.62 10.64
C SER A 231 -0.96 13.87 10.79
N ARG A 232 -0.56 14.83 11.64
CA ARG A 232 0.86 15.20 11.85
C ARG A 232 1.56 15.70 10.57
N THR A 233 0.89 16.52 9.78
CA THR A 233 1.45 17.17 8.59
C THR A 233 1.45 18.70 8.75
N GLU A 234 1.92 19.42 7.74
CA GLU A 234 1.96 20.89 7.69
C GLU A 234 0.64 21.49 7.15
N ILE A 235 -0.47 20.78 7.36
CA ILE A 235 -1.81 21.23 6.97
C ILE A 235 -2.31 22.28 7.96
N ASP A 236 -2.77 23.39 7.41
CA ASP A 236 -3.41 24.51 8.10
C ASP A 236 -4.69 24.96 7.38
N ASP A 237 -5.28 26.08 7.78
CA ASP A 237 -6.56 26.53 7.22
C ASP A 237 -6.52 26.94 5.73
N ARG A 238 -5.32 27.09 5.13
CA ARG A 238 -5.20 27.27 3.67
C ARG A 238 -5.68 26.03 2.90
N ALA A 239 -5.87 24.89 3.58
CA ALA A 239 -6.40 23.66 3.00
C ALA A 239 -7.90 23.74 2.66
N ALA A 240 -8.65 24.65 3.30
CA ALA A 240 -10.10 24.79 3.15
C ALA A 240 -10.63 24.76 1.69
N PRO A 241 -10.11 25.56 0.73
CA PRO A 241 -10.57 25.51 -0.66
C PRO A 241 -10.31 24.15 -1.32
N PHE A 242 -9.20 23.49 -1.03
CA PHE A 242 -8.84 22.21 -1.65
C PHE A 242 -9.65 21.05 -1.07
N LEU A 243 -9.86 21.02 0.24
CA LEU A 243 -10.68 20.01 0.92
C LEU A 243 -12.13 20.01 0.42
N ARG A 244 -12.67 21.18 0.05
CA ARG A 244 -14.02 21.30 -0.55
C ARG A 244 -14.16 20.62 -1.91
N GLU A 245 -13.07 20.45 -2.64
CA GLU A 245 -13.06 19.80 -3.96
C GLU A 245 -12.91 18.26 -3.86
N LEU A 246 -12.66 17.72 -2.66
CA LEU A 246 -12.49 16.28 -2.43
C LEU A 246 -13.84 15.55 -2.29
N HIS A 247 -14.65 15.58 -3.35
CA HIS A 247 -16.02 15.05 -3.39
C HIS A 247 -16.14 13.52 -3.19
N SER A 248 -15.03 12.79 -3.23
CA SER A 248 -14.98 11.34 -3.06
C SER A 248 -14.71 10.91 -1.62
N VAL A 249 -14.09 11.78 -0.80
CA VAL A 249 -13.53 11.44 0.52
C VAL A 249 -14.61 11.33 1.57
N LYS A 250 -14.78 10.13 2.12
CA LYS A 250 -15.74 9.82 3.19
C LYS A 250 -15.12 9.87 4.58
N ARG A 251 -13.81 9.61 4.68
CA ARG A 251 -13.05 9.56 5.93
C ARG A 251 -11.85 10.47 5.83
N LEU A 252 -11.80 11.47 6.69
CA LEU A 252 -10.75 12.48 6.73
C LEU A 252 -10.15 12.53 8.13
N GLN A 253 -8.82 12.41 8.21
CA GLN A 253 -8.08 12.59 9.46
C GLN A 253 -7.09 13.75 9.30
N LEU A 254 -7.23 14.73 10.18
CA LEU A 254 -6.44 15.96 10.26
C LEU A 254 -5.90 16.14 11.69
N GLY A 255 -5.77 15.06 12.47
CA GLY A 255 -5.33 15.15 13.85
C GLY A 255 -3.87 15.62 13.95
N GLU A 256 -3.54 16.37 15.01
CA GLU A 256 -2.20 16.93 15.21
C GLU A 256 -1.70 17.78 14.02
N THR A 257 -2.60 18.50 13.35
CA THR A 257 -2.25 19.52 12.33
C THR A 257 -2.57 20.93 12.83
N GLN A 258 -2.31 21.96 12.01
CA GLN A 258 -2.51 23.37 12.36
C GLN A 258 -3.87 23.92 11.90
N VAL A 259 -4.86 23.04 11.66
CA VAL A 259 -6.22 23.44 11.28
C VAL A 259 -6.97 24.02 12.47
N SER A 260 -7.90 24.93 12.18
CA SER A 260 -8.77 25.53 13.18
C SER A 260 -10.22 25.63 12.66
N ASP A 261 -10.96 26.66 13.09
CA ASP A 261 -12.39 26.77 12.86
C ASP A 261 -12.73 27.06 11.39
N GLU A 262 -11.82 27.66 10.63
CA GLU A 262 -11.98 27.95 9.21
C GLU A 262 -12.12 26.67 8.38
N VAL A 263 -11.31 25.63 8.64
CA VAL A 263 -11.46 24.32 7.99
C VAL A 263 -12.77 23.66 8.38
N CYS A 264 -13.22 23.79 9.62
CA CYS A 264 -14.52 23.28 10.04
C CYS A 264 -15.67 23.89 9.22
N ALA A 265 -15.64 25.22 8.99
CA ALA A 265 -16.62 25.89 8.12
C ALA A 265 -16.54 25.43 6.65
N ALA A 266 -15.37 24.95 6.21
CA ALA A 266 -15.20 24.37 4.88
C ALA A 266 -15.80 22.97 4.77
N LEU A 267 -15.57 22.13 5.77
CA LEU A 267 -16.01 20.73 5.83
C LEU A 267 -17.49 20.59 6.17
N ALA A 268 -18.09 21.56 6.86
CA ALA A 268 -19.48 21.51 7.31
C ALA A 268 -20.51 21.30 6.19
N ARG A 269 -20.17 21.66 4.95
CA ARG A 269 -21.03 21.53 3.77
C ARG A 269 -20.76 20.27 2.94
N LEU A 270 -19.86 19.40 3.37
CA LEU A 270 -19.59 18.14 2.69
C LEU A 270 -20.61 17.10 3.15
N ASP A 271 -21.62 16.86 2.33
CA ASP A 271 -22.73 15.93 2.60
C ASP A 271 -22.34 14.46 2.44
N HIS A 272 -21.15 14.20 1.90
CA HIS A 272 -20.57 12.87 1.72
C HIS A 272 -19.56 12.48 2.81
N LEU A 273 -19.16 13.42 3.68
CA LEU A 273 -18.17 13.17 4.73
C LEU A 273 -18.85 12.49 5.93
N GLU A 274 -18.37 11.28 6.26
CA GLU A 274 -18.96 10.40 7.28
C GLU A 274 -18.09 10.33 8.55
N TYR A 275 -16.77 10.45 8.41
CA TYR A 275 -15.82 10.29 9.50
C TYR A 275 -14.79 11.42 9.48
N LEU A 276 -14.71 12.17 10.57
CA LEU A 276 -13.79 13.30 10.72
C LEU A 276 -13.00 13.20 12.03
N MET A 277 -11.67 13.22 11.93
CA MET A 277 -10.78 13.33 13.10
C MET A 277 -10.04 14.65 13.06
N LEU A 278 -10.19 15.41 14.13
CA LEU A 278 -9.59 16.71 14.38
C LEU A 278 -8.87 16.70 15.74
N ASP A 279 -8.50 15.54 16.27
CA ASP A 279 -7.89 15.46 17.59
C ASP A 279 -6.55 16.21 17.65
N GLU A 280 -6.28 16.87 18.77
CA GLU A 280 -5.09 17.70 18.97
C GLU A 280 -4.92 18.79 17.90
N THR A 281 -6.01 19.48 17.55
CA THR A 281 -6.00 20.65 16.63
C THR A 281 -6.42 21.92 17.36
N ALA A 282 -6.33 23.07 16.69
CA ALA A 282 -6.73 24.38 17.23
C ALA A 282 -8.24 24.66 17.13
N VAL A 283 -9.06 23.64 16.86
CA VAL A 283 -10.51 23.77 16.75
C VAL A 283 -11.13 24.15 18.10
N THR A 284 -12.05 25.13 18.05
CA THR A 284 -12.78 25.65 19.19
C THR A 284 -14.29 25.38 19.06
N ASP A 285 -15.07 25.90 20.02
CA ASP A 285 -16.53 25.88 19.99
C ASP A 285 -17.12 26.43 18.67
N THR A 286 -16.45 27.39 18.03
CA THR A 286 -16.93 27.99 16.78
C THR A 286 -16.89 27.00 15.63
N GLY A 287 -15.78 26.27 15.46
CA GLY A 287 -15.63 25.26 14.42
C GLY A 287 -16.55 24.07 14.64
N VAL A 288 -16.68 23.61 15.88
CA VAL A 288 -17.64 22.55 16.23
C VAL A 288 -19.06 22.97 15.87
N ARG A 289 -19.48 24.19 16.25
CA ARG A 289 -20.82 24.69 15.87
C ARG A 289 -21.01 24.76 14.37
N ALA A 290 -19.99 25.20 13.63
CA ALA A 290 -20.05 25.22 12.17
C ALA A 290 -20.30 23.80 11.59
N LEU A 291 -19.61 22.78 12.10
CA LEU A 291 -19.80 21.38 11.69
C LEU A 291 -21.21 20.86 12.04
N LEU A 292 -21.70 21.14 13.24
CA LEU A 292 -22.99 20.63 13.72
C LEU A 292 -24.19 21.33 13.06
N GLU A 293 -24.10 22.64 12.81
CA GLU A 293 -25.19 23.42 12.21
C GLU A 293 -25.14 23.47 10.67
N GLY A 294 -23.99 23.20 10.07
CA GLY A 294 -23.79 23.33 8.62
C GLY A 294 -24.41 22.24 7.75
N GLY A 295 -25.11 21.26 8.35
CA GLY A 295 -25.75 20.17 7.63
C GLY A 295 -24.81 19.00 7.31
N SER A 296 -23.75 18.83 8.11
CA SER A 296 -22.81 17.72 7.95
C SER A 296 -23.52 16.37 8.10
N HIS A 297 -23.06 15.38 7.34
CA HIS A 297 -23.54 13.99 7.39
C HIS A 297 -22.61 13.09 8.21
N LEU A 298 -21.84 13.70 9.11
CA LEU A 298 -20.88 13.02 9.96
C LEU A 298 -21.59 11.97 10.82
N GLU A 299 -21.01 10.78 10.83
CA GLU A 299 -21.36 9.68 11.72
C GLU A 299 -20.42 9.63 12.93
N HIS A 300 -19.15 10.01 12.71
CA HIS A 300 -18.09 9.98 13.70
C HIS A 300 -17.30 11.29 13.66
N LEU A 301 -17.16 11.90 14.84
CA LEU A 301 -16.39 13.12 15.04
C LEU A 301 -15.44 12.95 16.22
N ASN A 302 -14.13 12.97 15.96
CA ASN A 302 -13.12 12.98 17.02
C ASN A 302 -12.56 14.38 17.22
N LEU A 303 -12.70 14.89 18.44
CA LEU A 303 -12.26 16.20 18.90
C LEU A 303 -11.43 16.08 20.19
N ARG A 304 -10.81 14.91 20.41
CA ARG A 304 -9.95 14.65 21.57
C ARG A 304 -8.89 15.75 21.67
N ASN A 305 -8.61 16.21 22.88
CA ASN A 305 -7.57 17.23 23.15
C ASN A 305 -7.72 18.53 22.32
N CYS A 306 -8.94 18.94 21.98
CA CYS A 306 -9.24 20.24 21.38
C CYS A 306 -9.71 21.25 22.44
N HIS A 307 -9.63 22.55 22.13
CA HIS A 307 -10.03 23.64 23.02
C HIS A 307 -11.54 23.91 22.98
N ILE A 308 -12.31 22.89 23.39
CA ILE A 308 -13.78 22.89 23.29
C ILE A 308 -14.38 22.89 24.68
N THR A 309 -15.43 23.69 24.85
CA THR A 309 -16.23 23.80 26.08
C THR A 309 -17.67 23.36 25.84
N ALA A 310 -18.47 23.28 26.91
CA ALA A 310 -19.90 23.00 26.79
C ALA A 310 -20.66 24.02 25.92
N ALA A 311 -20.12 25.22 25.66
CA ALA A 311 -20.77 26.23 24.84
C ALA A 311 -20.86 25.84 23.34
N ALA A 312 -20.02 24.92 22.86
CA ALA A 312 -20.12 24.35 21.51
C ALA A 312 -21.50 23.75 21.21
N PHE A 313 -22.13 23.13 22.22
CA PHE A 313 -23.38 22.36 22.08
C PHE A 313 -24.63 23.11 22.56
N ARG A 314 -24.48 24.32 23.11
CA ARG A 314 -25.62 25.11 23.58
C ARG A 314 -26.41 25.70 22.41
N ASN A 315 -27.74 25.65 22.53
CA ASN A 315 -28.69 26.24 21.59
C ASN A 315 -28.55 25.75 20.13
N LEU A 316 -28.04 24.53 19.92
CA LEU A 316 -28.04 23.92 18.60
C LEU A 316 -29.48 23.84 18.08
N LYS A 317 -29.70 24.32 16.85
CA LYS A 317 -31.02 24.25 16.20
C LYS A 317 -31.52 22.82 16.08
N SER A 318 -30.61 21.90 15.78
CA SER A 318 -30.85 20.47 15.67
C SER A 318 -29.52 19.73 15.79
N TRP A 319 -29.55 18.53 16.37
CA TRP A 319 -28.40 17.62 16.33
C TRP A 319 -28.25 17.01 14.93
N PRO A 320 -27.02 16.83 14.39
CA PRO A 320 -26.83 16.15 13.11
C PRO A 320 -27.41 14.73 13.17
N PRO A 321 -28.33 14.36 12.25
CA PRO A 321 -29.13 13.15 12.40
C PRO A 321 -28.34 11.85 12.27
N ARG A 322 -27.12 11.90 11.71
CA ARG A 322 -26.26 10.73 11.52
C ARG A 322 -25.16 10.59 12.57
N LEU A 323 -24.92 11.62 13.37
CA LEU A 323 -23.80 11.64 14.30
C LEU A 323 -24.09 10.70 15.47
N THR A 324 -23.39 9.56 15.48
CA THR A 324 -23.55 8.48 16.47
C THR A 324 -22.39 8.40 17.43
N HIS A 325 -21.22 8.89 17.04
CA HIS A 325 -20.01 8.85 17.85
C HIS A 325 -19.34 10.22 17.89
N ILE A 326 -19.16 10.75 19.11
CA ILE A 326 -18.37 11.95 19.36
C ILE A 326 -17.33 11.64 20.45
N MET A 327 -16.06 11.91 20.18
CA MET A 327 -14.96 11.73 21.14
C MET A 327 -14.51 13.11 21.62
N LEU A 328 -14.63 13.34 22.93
CA LEU A 328 -14.38 14.62 23.59
C LEU A 328 -13.33 14.49 24.72
N MET A 329 -12.64 13.36 24.81
CA MET A 329 -11.62 13.13 25.84
C MET A 329 -10.55 14.22 25.80
N GLY A 330 -10.20 14.79 26.96
CA GLY A 330 -9.19 15.84 27.06
C GLY A 330 -9.62 17.21 26.52
N THR A 331 -10.93 17.44 26.34
CA THR A 331 -11.50 18.79 26.14
C THR A 331 -11.85 19.43 27.48
N ASP A 332 -12.22 20.71 27.48
CA ASP A 332 -12.67 21.46 28.67
C ASP A 332 -14.17 21.19 28.98
N ILE A 333 -14.72 20.10 28.46
CA ILE A 333 -16.07 19.65 28.77
C ILE A 333 -15.99 18.77 30.01
N SER A 334 -16.60 19.25 31.09
CA SER A 334 -16.85 18.44 32.29
C SER A 334 -18.15 17.67 32.15
N ASP A 335 -18.29 16.55 32.86
CA ASP A 335 -19.45 15.64 32.85
C ASP A 335 -20.77 16.26 33.40
N GLN A 336 -20.89 17.60 33.50
CA GLN A 336 -22.04 18.30 34.10
C GLN A 336 -23.02 18.90 33.08
#